data_AF-A0A959H0E4-F1
#
_entry.id   AF-A0A959H0E4-F1
#
_cell.length_a   1.000
_cell.length_b   1.000
_cell.length_c   1.000
_cell.angle_alpha   90.00
_cell.angle_beta   90.00
_cell.angle_gamma   90.00
#
_symmetry.space_group_name_H-M   'P 1'
#
loop_
_entity.id
_entity.type
_entity.pdbx_description
1 polymer ?
#
loop_
_entity_poly.entity_id
_entity_poly.type
_entity_poly.pdbx_seq_one_letter_code
_entity_poly.pdbx_strand_id
1 'polypeptide(L)'
;MEDWELDFEWLRVQHLVQDAMHRDTLPDLNTVLFLIGIQELGRWKKGFSKEEKQDLMHIAVCRLLSYDGFFEFVGRDDDGWPHYRQIAEMPPQDTARQEQLLK
;
A
#
# COMPACT_ATOMS: atom_id res chain seq x y z
N MET A 1 15.53 9.95 9.32
CA MET A 1 15.38 8.55 9.73
C MET A 1 16.62 7.83 9.24
N GLU A 2 17.38 7.23 10.14
CA GLU A 2 18.50 6.36 9.76
C GLU A 2 17.92 5.03 9.26
N ASP A 3 18.59 4.32 8.34
CA ASP A 3 18.02 3.13 7.68
C ASP A 3 17.56 2.04 8.69
N TRP A 4 18.28 1.90 9.81
CA TRP A 4 17.93 0.93 10.86
C TRP A 4 16.64 1.29 11.61
N GLU A 5 16.30 2.58 11.70
CA GLU A 5 15.09 3.06 12.38
C GLU A 5 13.86 2.69 11.55
N LEU A 6 13.96 2.85 10.22
CA LEU A 6 12.92 2.45 9.28
C LEU A 6 12.69 0.94 9.34
N ASP A 7 13.76 0.14 9.31
CA ASP A 7 13.64 -1.32 9.38
C ASP A 7 13.02 -1.80 10.69
N PHE A 8 13.30 -1.10 11.81
CA PHE A 8 12.70 -1.41 13.11
C PHE A 8 11.19 -1.11 13.14
N GLU A 9 10.76 0.06 12.68
CA GLU A 9 9.33 0.40 12.61
C GLU A 9 8.60 -0.47 11.58
N TRP A 10 9.24 -0.79 10.46
CA TRP A 10 8.69 -1.73 9.48
C TRP A 10 8.46 -3.12 10.09
N LEU A 11 9.43 -3.64 10.86
CA LEU A 11 9.29 -4.93 11.54
C LEU A 11 8.11 -4.92 12.51
N ARG A 12 7.86 -3.79 13.19
CA ARG A 12 6.71 -3.61 14.07
C ARG A 12 5.38 -3.67 13.29
N VAL A 13 5.31 -3.05 12.12
CA VAL A 13 4.13 -3.14 11.23
C VAL A 13 3.92 -4.60 10.78
N GLN A 14 4.98 -5.30 10.40
CA GLN A 14 4.89 -6.70 9.98
C GLN A 14 4.32 -7.59 11.11
N HIS A 15 4.80 -7.41 12.35
CA HIS A 15 4.26 -8.15 13.49
C HIS A 15 2.80 -7.80 13.79
N LEU A 16 2.42 -6.52 13.71
CA LEU A 16 1.03 -6.10 13.90
C LEU A 16 0.10 -6.78 12.89
N VAL A 17 0.49 -6.81 11.62
CA VAL A 17 -0.29 -7.45 10.56
C VAL A 17 -0.29 -8.97 10.71
N GLN A 18 0.85 -9.57 11.08
CA GLN A 18 0.97 -11.00 11.37
C GLN A 18 -0.04 -11.43 12.45
N ASP A 19 -0.06 -10.71 13.57
CA ASP A 19 -0.92 -11.00 14.71
C ASP A 19 -2.40 -10.81 14.36
N ALA A 20 -2.73 -9.71 13.67
CA ALA A 20 -4.10 -9.43 13.23
C ALA A 20 -4.63 -10.51 12.28
N MET A 21 -3.78 -11.03 11.38
CA MET A 21 -4.14 -12.05 10.41
C MET A 21 -4.01 -13.48 10.95
N HIS A 22 -3.54 -13.67 12.19
CA HIS A 22 -3.27 -14.96 12.82
C HIS A 22 -2.41 -15.87 11.92
N ARG A 23 -1.29 -15.34 11.42
CA ARG A 23 -0.35 -16.07 10.54
C ARG A 23 0.95 -16.39 11.26
N ASP A 24 1.57 -17.50 10.88
CA ASP A 24 2.86 -17.92 11.44
C ASP A 24 4.08 -17.23 10.78
N THR A 25 3.84 -16.46 9.71
CA THR A 25 4.89 -15.83 8.91
C THR A 25 4.71 -14.32 8.86
N LEU A 26 5.80 -13.57 8.94
CA LEU A 26 5.79 -12.13 8.71
C LEU A 26 5.34 -11.82 7.26
N PRO A 27 4.39 -10.88 7.08
CA PRO A 27 3.97 -10.46 5.76
C PRO A 27 5.08 -9.69 5.04
N ASP A 28 5.23 -9.90 3.74
CA ASP A 28 6.07 -9.05 2.90
C ASP A 28 5.37 -7.72 2.58
N LEU A 29 6.11 -6.77 1.99
CA LEU A 29 5.56 -5.47 1.59
C LEU A 29 4.34 -5.63 0.68
N ASN A 30 4.38 -6.59 -0.25
CA ASN A 30 3.26 -6.83 -1.15
C ASN A 30 1.99 -7.25 -0.42
N THR A 31 2.11 -8.11 0.59
CA THR A 31 0.98 -8.51 1.43
C THR A 31 0.41 -7.32 2.18
N VAL A 32 1.26 -6.46 2.74
CA VAL A 32 0.82 -5.26 3.46
C VAL A 32 0.13 -4.28 2.52
N LEU A 33 0.71 -3.98 1.36
CA LEU A 33 0.10 -3.13 0.33
C LEU A 33 -1.25 -3.70 -0.12
N PHE A 34 -1.36 -5.01 -0.33
CA PHE A 34 -2.62 -5.63 -0.70
C PHE A 34 -3.70 -5.43 0.36
N LEU A 35 -3.35 -5.54 1.64
CA LEU A 35 -4.28 -5.30 2.75
C LEU A 35 -4.70 -3.83 2.83
N ILE A 36 -3.77 -2.89 2.65
CA ILE A 36 -4.07 -1.45 2.56
C ILE A 36 -5.04 -1.20 1.40
N GLY A 37 -4.81 -1.80 0.24
CA GLY A 37 -5.69 -1.70 -0.92
C GLY A 37 -7.11 -2.17 -0.61
N ILE A 38 -7.26 -3.31 0.06
CA ILE A 38 -8.57 -3.83 0.50
C ILE A 38 -9.25 -2.85 1.47
N GLN A 39 -8.49 -2.31 2.43
CA GLN A 39 -9.00 -1.33 3.39
C GLN A 39 -9.49 -0.06 2.68
N GLU A 40 -8.71 0.46 1.73
CA GLU A 40 -9.06 1.65 0.95
C GLU A 40 -10.25 1.41 0.01
N LEU A 41 -10.38 0.20 -0.56
CA LEU A 41 -11.59 -0.16 -1.30
C LEU A 41 -12.83 -0.13 -0.39
N GLY A 42 -12.68 -0.47 0.89
CA GLY A 42 -13.76 -0.43 1.89
C GLY A 42 -14.82 -1.51 1.67
N ARG A 43 -14.59 -2.45 0.74
CA ARG A 43 -15.46 -3.57 0.43
C ARG A 43 -14.64 -4.85 0.42
N TRP A 44 -15.05 -5.80 1.28
CA TRP A 44 -14.46 -7.12 1.30
C TRP A 44 -15.27 -8.09 0.43
N LYS A 45 -14.57 -8.97 -0.28
CA LYS A 45 -15.16 -10.13 -0.97
C LYS A 45 -14.27 -11.36 -0.82
N LYS A 46 -14.86 -12.55 -1.01
CA LYS A 46 -14.16 -13.84 -0.84
C LYS A 46 -12.95 -14.03 -1.76
N GLY A 47 -12.87 -13.32 -2.88
CA GLY A 47 -11.74 -13.42 -3.79
C GLY A 47 -11.67 -12.25 -4.77
N PHE A 48 -10.45 -11.85 -5.09
CA PHE A 48 -10.13 -10.86 -6.11
C PHE A 48 -9.49 -11.55 -7.32
N SER A 49 -9.83 -11.11 -8.52
CA SER A 49 -9.19 -11.51 -9.76
C SER A 49 -7.71 -11.10 -9.76
N LYS A 50 -6.93 -11.59 -10.74
CA LYS A 50 -5.53 -11.17 -10.86
C LYS A 50 -5.40 -9.66 -11.11
N GLU A 51 -6.25 -9.12 -11.97
CA GLU A 51 -6.29 -7.69 -12.32
C GLU A 51 -6.69 -6.86 -11.10
N GLU A 52 -7.76 -7.25 -10.41
CA GLU A 52 -8.22 -6.53 -9.22
C GLU A 52 -7.17 -6.53 -8.09
N LYS A 53 -6.36 -7.59 -7.97
CA LYS A 53 -5.24 -7.60 -7.03
C LYS A 53 -4.18 -6.57 -7.43
N GLN A 54 -3.90 -6.43 -8.73
CA GLN A 54 -2.98 -5.40 -9.21
C GLN A 54 -3.54 -3.99 -8.98
N ASP A 55 -4.85 -3.80 -9.19
CA ASP A 55 -5.52 -2.53 -8.93
C ASP A 55 -5.50 -2.15 -7.44
N LEU A 56 -5.74 -3.12 -6.55
CA LEU A 56 -5.65 -2.91 -5.10
C LEU A 56 -4.23 -2.53 -4.66
N MET A 57 -3.22 -3.19 -5.24
CA MET A 57 -1.81 -2.83 -5.01
C MET A 57 -1.52 -1.40 -5.48
N HIS A 58 -2.03 -1.01 -6.64
CA HIS A 58 -1.88 0.34 -7.17
C HIS A 58 -2.54 1.39 -6.25
N ILE A 59 -3.75 1.11 -5.78
CA ILE A 59 -4.47 1.97 -4.83
C ILE A 59 -3.68 2.17 -3.54
N ALA A 60 -3.10 1.09 -3.00
CA ALA A 60 -2.29 1.18 -1.80
C ALA A 60 -1.06 2.08 -1.99
N VAL A 61 -0.36 1.94 -3.11
CA VAL A 61 0.78 2.79 -3.47
C VAL A 61 0.35 4.25 -3.62
N CYS A 62 -0.72 4.54 -4.37
CA CYS A 62 -1.24 5.90 -4.51
C CYS A 62 -1.68 6.48 -3.17
N ARG A 63 -2.27 5.67 -2.29
CA ARG A 63 -2.66 6.10 -0.95
C ARG A 63 -1.46 6.50 -0.11
N LEU A 64 -0.41 5.67 -0.08
CA LEU A 64 0.80 5.98 0.67
C LEU A 64 1.48 7.25 0.15
N LEU A 65 1.69 7.31 -1.17
CA LEU A 65 2.30 8.47 -1.82
C LEU A 65 1.43 9.74 -1.78
N SER A 66 0.15 9.63 -1.43
CA SER A 66 -0.69 10.80 -1.18
C SER A 66 -0.32 11.52 0.12
N TYR A 67 0.19 10.81 1.13
CA TYR A 67 0.68 11.43 2.36
C TYR A 67 1.94 12.28 2.12
N ASP A 68 2.75 11.87 1.14
CA ASP A 68 3.94 12.62 0.69
C ASP A 68 3.61 13.72 -0.33
N GLY A 69 2.34 13.87 -0.72
CA GLY A 69 1.88 14.92 -1.64
C GLY A 69 2.17 14.64 -3.12
N PHE A 70 2.48 13.40 -3.51
CA PHE A 70 2.62 13.04 -4.93
C PHE A 70 1.27 12.77 -5.61
N PHE A 71 0.31 12.26 -4.84
CA PHE A 71 -1.03 11.92 -5.31
C PHE A 71 -2.11 12.61 -4.48
N GLU A 72 -3.23 12.92 -5.13
CA GLU A 72 -4.42 13.45 -4.48
C GLU A 72 -5.61 12.54 -4.76
N PHE A 73 -6.39 12.24 -3.71
CA PHE A 73 -7.62 11.48 -3.85
C PHE A 73 -8.68 12.33 -4.58
N VAL A 74 -9.18 11.83 -5.72
CA VAL A 74 -10.14 12.58 -6.55
C VAL A 74 -11.58 12.11 -6.40
N GLY A 75 -11.80 10.94 -5.80
CA GLY A 75 -13.13 10.38 -5.61
C GLY A 75 -13.16 8.88 -5.86
N ARG A 76 -14.38 8.34 -5.96
CA ARG A 76 -14.63 6.95 -6.34
C ARG A 76 -15.41 6.90 -7.64
N ASP A 77 -15.19 5.86 -8.44
CA ASP A 77 -16.02 5.61 -9.61
C ASP A 77 -17.36 4.95 -9.24
N ASP A 78 -18.17 4.66 -10.26
CA ASP A 78 -19.49 4.04 -10.11
C ASP A 78 -19.41 2.64 -9.47
N ASP A 79 -18.29 1.93 -9.65
CA ASP A 79 -18.03 0.63 -9.05
C ASP A 79 -17.49 0.76 -7.61
N GLY A 80 -17.15 1.98 -7.17
CA GLY A 80 -16.70 2.32 -5.83
C GLY A 80 -15.18 2.26 -5.63
N TRP A 81 -14.41 2.10 -6.70
CA TRP A 81 -12.94 2.07 -6.64
C TRP A 81 -12.39 3.47 -6.41
N PRO A 82 -11.44 3.64 -5.45
CA PRO A 82 -10.82 4.93 -5.19
C PRO A 82 -9.86 5.31 -6.33
N HIS A 83 -9.98 6.56 -6.79
CA HIS A 83 -9.13 7.12 -7.83
C HIS A 83 -8.23 8.21 -7.25
N TYR A 84 -7.01 8.23 -7.76
CA TYR A 84 -5.98 9.21 -7.38
C TYR A 84 -5.45 9.91 -8.61
N ARG A 85 -5.18 11.20 -8.48
CA ARG A 85 -4.51 12.00 -9.51
C ARG A 85 -3.10 12.32 -9.05
N GLN A 86 -2.12 12.11 -9.92
CA GLN A 86 -0.76 12.57 -9.66
C GLN A 86 -0.71 14.10 -9.73
N ILE A 87 -0.24 14.73 -8.65
CA ILE A 87 -0.13 16.19 -8.51
C ILE A 87 1.33 16.68 -8.49
N ALA A 88 2.29 15.77 -8.30
CA ALA A 88 3.71 16.07 -8.37
C ALA A 88 4.49 14.97 -9.12
N GLU A 89 5.54 15.37 -9.83
CA GLU A 89 6.45 14.43 -10.47
C GLU A 89 7.27 13.68 -9.42
N MET A 90 7.31 12.36 -9.54
CA MET A 90 8.16 11.54 -8.70
C MET A 90 9.59 11.58 -9.25
N PRO A 91 10.62 11.71 -8.38
CA PRO A 91 11.99 11.55 -8.82
C PRO A 91 12.20 10.12 -9.33
N PRO A 92 13.17 9.88 -10.23
CA PRO A 92 13.50 8.53 -10.70
C PRO A 92 13.72 7.58 -9.52
N GLN A 93 12.97 6.47 -9.51
CA GLN A 93 13.04 5.44 -8.49
C GLN A 93 13.65 4.17 -9.09
N ASP A 94 14.59 3.57 -8.37
CA ASP A 94 14.88 2.14 -8.55
C ASP A 94 14.02 1.33 -7.58
N THR A 95 14.06 0.00 -7.70
CA THR A 95 13.24 -0.89 -6.86
C THR A 95 13.54 -0.70 -5.38
N ALA A 96 14.81 -0.54 -4.99
CA ALA A 96 15.20 -0.39 -3.59
C ALA A 96 14.65 0.91 -2.98
N ARG A 97 14.75 2.02 -3.71
CA ARG A 97 14.24 3.32 -3.27
C ARG A 97 12.71 3.34 -3.24
N GLN A 98 12.06 2.66 -4.18
CA GLN A 98 10.61 2.49 -4.16
C GLN A 98 10.16 1.71 -2.93
N GLU A 99 10.86 0.62 -2.56
CA GLU A 99 10.55 -0.13 -1.34
C GLU A 99 10.74 0.72 -0.08
N GLN A 100 11.81 1.50 0.01
CA GLN A 100 12.04 2.41 1.15
C GLN A 100 10.96 3.47 1.28
N LEU A 101 10.44 4.01 0.17
CA LEU A 101 9.35 4.99 0.19
C LEU A 101 7.99 4.40 0.61
N LEU A 102 7.80 3.10 0.41
CA LEU A 102 6.53 2.43 0.70
C LEU A 102 6.47 1.78 2.08
N LYS A 103 7.61 1.64 2.76
CA LYS A 103 7.72 1.18 4.15
C LYS A 103 7.43 2.33 5.11
#